data_AF-A0A961IK95-F1
#
_entry.id   AF-A0A961IK95-F1
#
_cell.length_a   1.000
_cell.length_b   1.000
_cell.length_c   1.000
_cell.angle_alpha   90.00
_cell.angle_beta   90.00
_cell.angle_gamma   90.00
#
_symmetry.space_group_name_H-M   'P 1'
#
loop_
_entity.id
_entity.type
_entity.pdbx_description
1 polymer ?
#
loop_
_entity_poly.entity_id
_entity_poly.type
_entity_poly.pdbx_seq_one_letter_code
_entity_poly.pdbx_strand_id
1 'polypeptide(L)'
;MKLLRFLFLKHDLAIVLLLSVLFCSRSAESQTNPLPEIFRVRCLNSVSGCACFGAAEGERESARLFHAEAVYRDGPDAGGRTPVRIGDRRCFYPVSGLLAKPYAPVLSSPMQNLDHAPLAFSALAPETRRNADPARFVAENTGSSLGHYWATYYHLALEDFHPGPAERILSPSGQTLGTASRSFLEQVMWEGSGISRSGLRLHYSGTALRFNLYPEGIWGHGAGSGFKVYPYRTIALNFPAFCRALGMPAGCRKDDVIGTLVYIPEIAARQIRMSDGSTHDGFFCANDTGSPNYIRDDRIDIFVGTHGGGNPYLPPARQANLLIAGGIENLVPADWRLWTADNTRVWCDRSRLPNDGAAPRAGDCTHDYHTVAWQKRLSLFAFRKSGGAYVRCATNPQAP
;
A
#
# COMPACT_ATOMS: atom_id res chain seq x y z
N MET A 1 81.20 -13.56 -36.27
CA MET A 1 80.09 -14.31 -35.65
C MET A 1 79.21 -13.31 -34.89
N LYS A 2 78.38 -12.42 -35.45
CA LYS A 2 77.34 -12.47 -36.49
C LYS A 2 76.36 -13.63 -36.36
N LEU A 3 75.09 -13.24 -36.20
CA LEU A 3 73.84 -14.00 -36.18
C LEU A 3 73.60 -14.88 -34.96
N LEU A 4 72.84 -14.37 -33.98
CA LEU A 4 71.73 -15.05 -33.28
C LEU A 4 71.26 -14.12 -32.15
N ARG A 5 70.37 -13.16 -32.41
CA ARG A 5 69.67 -12.43 -31.33
C ARG A 5 68.43 -11.61 -31.75
N PHE A 6 67.90 -11.81 -32.96
CA PHE A 6 66.83 -10.95 -33.50
C PHE A 6 65.54 -11.68 -33.92
N LEU A 7 65.27 -12.88 -33.38
CA LEU A 7 64.10 -13.67 -33.81
C LEU A 7 63.11 -14.08 -32.73
N PHE A 8 63.29 -13.72 -31.45
CA PHE A 8 62.39 -14.18 -30.38
C PHE A 8 61.56 -13.10 -29.67
N LEU A 9 61.57 -11.84 -30.12
CA LEU A 9 60.85 -10.75 -29.42
C LEU A 9 59.62 -10.20 -30.15
N LYS A 10 59.15 -10.85 -31.23
CA LYS A 10 58.01 -10.34 -32.03
C LYS A 10 56.77 -11.25 -32.04
N HIS A 11 56.76 -12.36 -31.32
CA HIS A 11 55.57 -13.24 -31.27
C HIS A 11 54.83 -13.21 -29.93
N ASP A 12 55.48 -12.85 -28.83
CA ASP A 12 54.80 -12.82 -27.52
C ASP A 12 53.97 -11.55 -27.29
N LEU A 13 54.35 -10.41 -27.88
CA LEU A 13 53.59 -9.17 -27.70
C LEU A 13 52.24 -9.18 -28.47
N ALA A 14 52.20 -9.88 -29.61
CA ALA A 14 50.98 -9.98 -30.43
C ALA A 14 49.94 -10.92 -29.81
N ILE A 15 50.38 -11.99 -29.14
CA ILE A 15 49.48 -12.97 -28.49
C ILE A 15 48.87 -12.37 -27.21
N VAL A 16 49.64 -11.59 -26.44
CA VAL A 16 49.11 -10.91 -25.23
C VAL A 16 48.12 -9.79 -25.60
N LEU A 17 48.34 -9.07 -26.71
CA LEU A 17 47.39 -8.05 -27.19
C LEU A 17 46.11 -8.68 -27.78
N LEU A 18 46.20 -9.82 -28.47
CA LEU A 18 45.02 -10.50 -29.01
C LEU A 18 44.16 -11.14 -27.91
N LEU A 19 44.78 -11.66 -26.84
CA LEU A 19 44.07 -12.21 -25.67
C LEU A 19 43.40 -11.13 -24.82
N SER A 20 43.96 -9.92 -24.73
CA SER A 20 43.32 -8.82 -24.00
C SER A 20 42.16 -8.17 -24.77
N VAL A 21 42.17 -8.20 -26.11
CA VAL A 21 41.03 -7.75 -26.93
C VAL A 21 39.89 -8.80 -26.96
N LEU A 22 40.21 -10.09 -26.87
CA LEU A 22 39.21 -11.17 -26.76
C LEU A 22 38.50 -11.22 -25.39
N PHE A 23 39.11 -10.69 -24.33
CA PHE A 23 38.47 -10.59 -23.00
C PHE A 23 37.76 -9.26 -22.72
N CYS A 24 37.97 -8.21 -23.53
CA CYS A 24 37.27 -6.93 -23.41
C CYS A 24 35.98 -6.84 -24.24
N SER A 25 35.57 -7.91 -24.92
CA SER A 25 34.36 -7.96 -25.75
C SER A 25 33.21 -8.76 -25.11
N ARG A 26 33.22 -8.95 -23.78
CA ARG A 26 31.98 -9.23 -23.07
C ARG A 26 31.29 -7.90 -22.85
N SER A 27 30.55 -7.49 -23.88
CA SER A 27 29.45 -6.55 -23.74
C SER A 27 28.78 -6.80 -22.41
N ALA A 28 28.78 -5.78 -21.55
CA ALA A 28 27.81 -5.69 -20.49
C ALA A 28 26.43 -5.65 -21.15
N GLU A 29 25.90 -6.81 -21.56
CA GLU A 29 24.48 -7.03 -21.52
C GLU A 29 24.11 -6.82 -20.05
N SER A 30 23.76 -5.58 -19.75
CA SER A 30 22.82 -5.29 -18.70
C SER A 30 21.62 -6.17 -19.02
N GLN A 31 21.58 -7.37 -18.43
CA GLN A 31 20.36 -8.12 -18.24
C GLN A 31 19.50 -7.24 -17.33
N THR A 32 18.92 -6.18 -17.88
CA THR A 32 17.72 -5.60 -17.35
C THR A 32 16.70 -6.71 -17.49
N ASN A 33 16.53 -7.51 -16.43
CA ASN A 33 15.44 -8.46 -16.36
C ASN A 33 14.18 -7.71 -16.80
N PRO A 34 13.49 -8.20 -17.84
CA PRO A 34 12.32 -7.49 -18.35
C PRO A 34 11.35 -7.28 -17.21
N LEU A 35 10.78 -6.07 -17.15
CA LEU A 35 9.79 -5.73 -16.14
C LEU A 35 8.64 -6.74 -16.18
N PRO A 36 8.20 -7.25 -15.02
CA PRO A 36 7.21 -8.31 -14.98
C PRO A 36 5.88 -7.88 -15.61
N GLU A 37 5.36 -8.65 -16.55
CA GLU A 37 3.98 -8.47 -16.98
C GLU A 37 3.02 -8.99 -15.89
N ILE A 38 2.13 -8.12 -15.41
CA ILE A 38 1.18 -8.43 -14.35
C ILE A 38 -0.24 -8.39 -14.92
N PHE A 39 -1.01 -9.43 -14.63
CA PHE A 39 -2.41 -9.53 -15.02
C PHE A 39 -3.31 -9.56 -13.81
N ARG A 40 -4.51 -9.00 -13.97
CA ARG A 40 -5.66 -9.23 -13.12
C ARG A 40 -6.50 -10.35 -13.72
N VAL A 41 -6.75 -11.41 -12.96
CA VAL A 41 -7.61 -12.52 -13.39
C VAL A 41 -9.07 -12.07 -13.48
N ARG A 42 -9.74 -12.44 -14.58
CA ARG A 42 -11.17 -12.30 -14.78
C ARG A 42 -11.85 -13.66 -14.60
N CYS A 43 -12.33 -13.93 -13.39
CA CYS A 43 -13.15 -15.10 -13.06
C CYS A 43 -14.51 -14.68 -12.45
N LEU A 44 -15.45 -14.26 -13.28
CA LEU A 44 -16.73 -13.72 -12.81
C LEU A 44 -17.71 -14.84 -12.41
N ASN A 45 -18.63 -14.53 -11.50
CA ASN A 45 -19.73 -15.39 -11.06
C ASN A 45 -19.31 -16.76 -10.50
N SER A 46 -18.09 -16.90 -9.95
CA SER A 46 -17.60 -18.14 -9.35
C SER A 46 -16.98 -17.92 -7.98
N VAL A 47 -17.67 -18.38 -6.92
CA VAL A 47 -17.14 -18.38 -5.54
C VAL A 47 -15.95 -19.32 -5.38
N SER A 48 -15.95 -20.43 -6.12
CA SER A 48 -14.90 -21.45 -6.05
C SER A 48 -13.69 -21.16 -6.93
N GLY A 49 -13.68 -20.03 -7.65
CA GLY A 49 -12.64 -19.69 -8.61
C GLY A 49 -12.79 -20.43 -9.95
N CYS A 50 -11.86 -20.16 -10.87
CA CYS A 50 -11.84 -20.69 -12.22
C CYS A 50 -10.63 -21.59 -12.41
N ALA A 51 -10.80 -22.63 -13.23
CA ALA A 51 -9.76 -23.60 -13.50
C ALA A 51 -8.51 -22.96 -14.13
N CYS A 52 -7.36 -23.40 -13.66
CA CYS A 52 -6.05 -23.15 -14.23
C CYS A 52 -5.36 -24.49 -14.45
N PHE A 53 -4.71 -24.66 -15.59
CA PHE A 53 -4.34 -25.98 -16.10
C PHE A 53 -2.86 -26.28 -15.91
N GLY A 54 -2.51 -27.55 -15.76
CA GLY A 54 -1.11 -27.96 -15.61
C GLY A 54 -0.27 -27.80 -16.89
N ALA A 55 -0.91 -27.74 -18.04
CA ALA A 55 -0.27 -27.61 -19.36
C ALA A 55 -1.15 -26.78 -20.30
N ALA A 56 -0.55 -26.21 -21.35
CA ALA A 56 -1.23 -25.36 -22.34
C ALA A 56 -2.40 -26.06 -23.05
N GLU A 57 -2.22 -27.34 -23.38
CA GLU A 57 -3.21 -28.19 -24.06
C GLU A 57 -3.93 -29.15 -23.10
N GLY A 58 -3.57 -29.13 -21.81
CA GLY A 58 -4.10 -30.06 -20.82
C GLY A 58 -5.50 -29.68 -20.33
N GLU A 59 -6.36 -30.68 -20.16
CA GLU A 59 -7.67 -30.51 -19.52
C GLU A 59 -7.59 -30.65 -17.98
N ARG A 60 -6.47 -31.15 -17.45
CA ARG A 60 -6.30 -31.37 -16.02
C ARG A 60 -6.09 -30.03 -15.29
N GLU A 61 -7.09 -29.66 -14.49
CA GLU A 61 -7.00 -28.58 -13.51
C GLU A 61 -5.86 -28.86 -12.52
N SER A 62 -4.93 -27.93 -12.38
CA SER A 62 -3.84 -27.96 -11.40
C SER A 62 -4.06 -26.97 -10.26
N ALA A 63 -4.87 -25.93 -10.50
CA ALA A 63 -5.08 -24.82 -9.60
C ALA A 63 -6.42 -24.13 -9.90
N ARG A 64 -6.90 -23.37 -8.93
CA ARG A 64 -7.96 -22.38 -9.14
C ARG A 64 -7.44 -20.98 -8.90
N LEU A 65 -7.87 -20.06 -9.77
CA LEU A 65 -7.61 -18.63 -9.66
C LEU A 65 -8.93 -17.89 -9.44
N PHE A 66 -8.89 -16.84 -8.64
CA PHE A 66 -10.06 -16.06 -8.28
C PHE A 66 -10.12 -14.75 -9.06
N HIS A 67 -11.32 -14.15 -9.15
CA HIS A 67 -11.43 -12.83 -9.76
C HIS A 67 -10.53 -11.83 -9.03
N ALA A 68 -9.93 -10.94 -9.80
CA ALA A 68 -9.05 -9.90 -9.32
C ALA A 68 -7.74 -10.39 -8.64
N GLU A 69 -7.43 -11.69 -8.69
CA GLU A 69 -6.12 -12.21 -8.30
C GLU A 69 -5.04 -11.67 -9.25
N ALA A 70 -3.93 -11.21 -8.68
CA ALA A 70 -2.79 -10.73 -9.44
C ALA A 70 -1.88 -11.90 -9.80
N VAL A 71 -1.58 -12.06 -11.09
CA VAL A 71 -0.70 -13.11 -11.59
C VAL A 71 0.39 -12.52 -12.46
N TYR A 72 1.54 -13.17 -12.48
CA TYR A 72 2.68 -12.79 -13.29
C TYR A 72 2.74 -13.66 -14.54
N ARG A 73 3.10 -13.10 -15.69
CA ARG A 73 3.44 -13.89 -16.86
C ARG A 73 4.67 -14.76 -16.57
N ASP A 74 4.63 -16.02 -16.99
CA ASP A 74 5.72 -16.99 -16.77
C ASP A 74 6.18 -17.67 -18.07
N GLY A 75 5.94 -17.03 -19.22
CA GLY A 75 6.32 -17.53 -20.54
C GLY A 75 5.41 -17.06 -21.68
N PRO A 76 5.70 -17.52 -22.92
CA PRO A 76 4.89 -17.20 -24.09
C PRO A 76 3.54 -17.92 -24.06
N ASP A 77 2.57 -17.36 -24.78
CA ASP A 77 1.25 -17.96 -24.90
C ASP A 77 1.32 -19.25 -25.75
N ALA A 78 0.52 -20.25 -25.37
CA ALA A 78 0.42 -21.52 -26.07
C ALA A 78 -1.01 -22.06 -25.96
N GLY A 79 -1.56 -22.56 -27.07
CA GLY A 79 -2.91 -23.17 -27.08
C GLY A 79 -4.03 -22.24 -26.60
N GLY A 80 -3.93 -20.92 -26.83
CA GLY A 80 -4.91 -19.93 -26.35
C GLY A 80 -4.85 -19.64 -24.84
N ARG A 81 -3.80 -20.11 -24.16
CA ARG A 81 -3.55 -19.88 -22.73
C ARG A 81 -2.20 -19.21 -22.51
N THR A 82 -2.09 -18.45 -21.43
CA THR A 82 -0.84 -17.85 -20.96
C THR A 82 -0.34 -18.63 -19.73
N PRO A 83 0.93 -19.05 -19.68
CA PRO A 83 1.54 -19.53 -18.45
C PRO A 83 1.64 -18.38 -17.44
N VAL A 84 1.09 -18.59 -16.25
CA VAL A 84 1.03 -17.59 -15.18
C VAL A 84 1.58 -18.16 -13.88
N ARG A 85 2.12 -17.27 -13.04
CA ARG A 85 2.69 -17.59 -11.74
C ARG A 85 2.05 -16.76 -10.62
N ILE A 86 1.79 -17.41 -9.49
CA ILE A 86 1.25 -16.82 -8.24
C ILE A 86 2.04 -17.38 -7.08
N GLY A 87 2.89 -16.56 -6.45
CA GLY A 87 3.90 -17.08 -5.53
C GLY A 87 4.72 -18.18 -6.22
N ASP A 88 4.69 -19.39 -5.65
CA ASP A 88 5.37 -20.57 -6.17
C ASP A 88 4.51 -21.42 -7.11
N ARG A 89 3.20 -21.13 -7.20
CA ARG A 89 2.27 -21.88 -8.05
C ARG A 89 2.41 -21.41 -9.50
N ARG A 90 2.42 -22.36 -10.43
CA ARG A 90 2.43 -22.13 -11.88
C ARG A 90 1.32 -22.91 -12.55
N CYS A 91 0.65 -22.30 -13.52
CA CYS A 91 -0.40 -22.94 -14.30
C CYS A 91 -0.67 -22.15 -15.60
N PHE A 92 -1.48 -22.71 -16.50
CA PHE A 92 -1.89 -22.07 -17.75
C PHE A 92 -3.32 -21.56 -17.60
N TYR A 93 -3.54 -20.28 -17.88
CA TYR A 93 -4.85 -19.63 -17.77
C TYR A 93 -5.30 -19.08 -19.14
N PRO A 94 -6.59 -19.14 -19.50
CA PRO A 94 -7.07 -18.59 -20.78
C PRO A 94 -6.69 -17.11 -20.96
N VAL A 95 -6.13 -16.76 -22.13
CA VAL A 95 -5.72 -15.38 -22.45
C VAL A 95 -6.88 -14.40 -22.30
N SER A 96 -8.08 -14.80 -22.72
CA SER A 96 -9.32 -13.99 -22.61
C SER A 96 -9.73 -13.66 -21.17
N GLY A 97 -9.21 -14.40 -20.18
CA GLY A 97 -9.44 -14.20 -18.77
C GLY A 97 -8.34 -13.37 -18.08
N LEU A 98 -7.37 -12.83 -18.80
CA LEU A 98 -6.26 -12.05 -18.24
C LEU A 98 -6.36 -10.58 -18.67
N LEU A 99 -6.41 -9.69 -17.68
CA LEU A 99 -6.46 -8.25 -17.91
C LEU A 99 -5.13 -7.63 -17.54
N ALA A 100 -4.38 -7.15 -18.54
CA ALA A 100 -3.09 -6.51 -18.31
C ALA A 100 -3.23 -5.32 -17.36
N LYS A 101 -2.30 -5.22 -16.42
CA LYS A 101 -2.20 -4.10 -15.47
C LYS A 101 -0.92 -3.32 -15.78
N PRO A 102 -0.99 -2.34 -16.70
CA PRO A 102 0.18 -1.54 -17.05
C PRO A 102 0.59 -0.70 -15.84
N TYR A 103 1.90 -0.50 -15.72
CA TYR A 103 2.51 0.37 -14.73
C TYR A 103 3.72 1.07 -15.36
N ALA A 104 4.12 2.21 -14.81
CA ALA A 104 5.30 2.92 -15.28
C ALA A 104 6.55 2.05 -15.08
N PRO A 105 7.49 1.99 -16.05
CA PRO A 105 8.72 1.19 -15.96
C PRO A 105 9.76 1.77 -15.01
N VAL A 106 9.31 2.27 -13.86
CA VAL A 106 10.07 2.88 -12.78
C VAL A 106 9.77 2.08 -11.52
N LEU A 107 10.81 1.45 -10.96
CA LEU A 107 10.70 0.55 -9.82
C LEU A 107 10.93 1.24 -8.47
N SER A 108 11.60 2.40 -8.49
CA SER A 108 11.90 3.18 -7.29
C SER A 108 11.86 4.67 -7.59
N SER A 109 11.67 5.47 -6.54
CA SER A 109 11.79 6.93 -6.59
C SER A 109 12.71 7.40 -5.47
N PRO A 110 13.55 8.44 -5.68
CA PRO A 110 14.33 9.06 -4.61
C PRO A 110 13.47 9.54 -3.44
N MET A 111 12.20 9.90 -3.70
CA MET A 111 11.26 10.33 -2.66
C MET A 111 10.86 9.20 -1.70
N GLN A 112 11.17 7.95 -2.03
CA GLN A 112 11.01 6.81 -1.11
C GLN A 112 12.12 6.74 -0.05
N ASN A 113 13.18 7.56 -0.15
CA ASN A 113 14.25 7.64 0.84
C ASN A 113 14.05 8.80 1.85
N LEU A 114 12.91 9.49 1.78
CA LEU A 114 12.53 10.47 2.79
C LEU A 114 12.41 9.80 4.18
N ASP A 115 12.48 10.56 5.27
CA ASP A 115 12.45 9.99 6.62
C ASP A 115 11.04 9.57 7.06
N HIS A 116 10.71 8.29 6.93
CA HIS A 116 9.45 7.72 7.41
C HIS A 116 9.44 7.28 8.87
N ALA A 117 10.40 7.72 9.68
CA ALA A 117 10.41 7.39 11.10
C ALA A 117 9.06 7.77 11.73
N PRO A 118 8.38 6.83 12.40
CA PRO A 118 7.13 7.15 13.05
C PRO A 118 7.41 8.12 14.20
N LEU A 119 6.49 9.07 14.43
CA LEU A 119 6.59 9.92 15.60
C LEU A 119 6.67 9.06 16.87
N ALA A 120 7.54 9.41 17.81
CA ALA A 120 7.58 8.77 19.12
C ALA A 120 6.24 8.94 19.85
N PHE A 121 5.85 7.96 20.66
CA PHE A 121 4.57 7.98 21.38
C PHE A 121 4.33 9.26 22.18
N SER A 122 5.36 9.76 22.88
CA SER A 122 5.29 11.00 23.67
C SER A 122 5.06 12.26 22.83
N ALA A 123 5.47 12.26 21.56
CA ALA A 123 5.18 13.32 20.60
C ALA A 123 3.80 13.10 19.94
N LEU A 124 3.42 11.85 19.71
CA LEU A 124 2.13 11.47 19.12
C LEU A 124 0.96 11.82 20.03
N ALA A 125 1.07 11.52 21.33
CA ALA A 125 0.04 11.71 22.35
C ALA A 125 0.60 12.57 23.50
N PRO A 126 0.83 13.87 23.30
CA PRO A 126 1.53 14.72 24.29
C PRO A 126 0.78 14.84 25.63
N GLU A 127 -0.52 14.57 25.64
CA GLU A 127 -1.34 14.53 26.85
C GLU A 127 -0.96 13.35 27.77
N THR A 128 -0.28 12.32 27.25
CA THR A 128 0.13 11.12 27.99
C THR A 128 1.55 11.24 28.56
N ARG A 129 2.18 12.42 28.53
CA ARG A 129 3.60 12.63 28.95
C ARG A 129 4.00 12.03 30.29
N ARG A 130 3.09 11.88 31.26
CA ARG A 130 3.37 11.20 32.54
C ARG A 130 3.66 9.71 32.37
N ASN A 131 3.15 9.12 31.29
CA ASN A 131 3.29 7.75 30.85
C ASN A 131 3.90 7.73 29.44
N ALA A 132 5.11 8.25 29.29
CA ALA A 132 5.80 8.31 28.00
C ALA A 132 6.16 6.91 27.43
N ASP A 133 6.05 5.85 28.24
CA ASP A 133 6.19 4.47 27.82
C ASP A 133 4.84 3.90 27.32
N PRO A 134 4.74 3.50 26.04
CA PRO A 134 3.54 2.90 25.46
C PRO A 134 3.03 1.67 26.22
N ALA A 135 3.92 0.78 26.66
CA ALA A 135 3.53 -0.47 27.31
C ALA A 135 2.90 -0.20 28.67
N ARG A 136 3.52 0.69 29.45
CA ARG A 136 2.96 1.20 30.70
C ARG A 136 1.63 1.92 30.49
N PHE A 137 1.50 2.74 29.44
CA PHE A 137 0.23 3.41 29.14
C PHE A 137 -0.91 2.41 28.92
N VAL A 138 -0.68 1.34 28.14
CA VAL A 138 -1.68 0.27 27.94
C VAL A 138 -2.01 -0.46 29.24
N ALA A 139 -1.02 -0.74 30.09
CA ALA A 139 -1.23 -1.45 31.36
C ALA A 139 -2.04 -0.62 32.37
N GLU A 140 -1.87 0.70 32.38
CA GLU A 140 -2.51 1.61 33.34
C GLU A 140 -3.87 2.16 32.85
N ASN A 141 -4.20 2.00 31.57
CA ASN A 141 -5.42 2.56 30.98
C ASN A 141 -6.25 1.47 30.30
N THR A 142 -7.50 1.31 30.72
CA THR A 142 -8.43 0.38 30.06
C THR A 142 -8.92 0.97 28.74
N GLY A 143 -8.47 0.39 27.62
CA GLY A 143 -8.97 0.70 26.29
C GLY A 143 -10.39 0.17 26.06
N SER A 144 -11.22 0.95 25.37
CA SER A 144 -12.51 0.50 24.82
C SER A 144 -12.30 -0.10 23.44
N SER A 145 -12.78 -1.32 23.21
CA SER A 145 -12.75 -1.94 21.88
C SER A 145 -13.61 -1.13 20.90
N LEU A 146 -13.09 -0.92 19.70
CA LEU A 146 -13.78 -0.32 18.56
C LEU A 146 -14.25 -1.38 17.55
N GLY A 147 -14.00 -2.66 17.83
CA GLY A 147 -14.24 -3.78 16.92
C GLY A 147 -13.00 -4.19 16.13
N HIS A 148 -13.23 -5.06 15.14
CA HIS A 148 -12.19 -5.53 14.23
C HIS A 148 -12.24 -4.80 12.89
N TYR A 149 -11.06 -4.50 12.37
CA TYR A 149 -10.89 -3.77 11.12
C TYR A 149 -9.95 -4.50 10.19
N TRP A 150 -10.13 -4.29 8.89
CA TRP A 150 -9.20 -4.78 7.89
C TRP A 150 -8.43 -3.63 7.26
N ALA A 151 -7.11 -3.76 7.20
CA ALA A 151 -6.24 -2.72 6.70
C ALA A 151 -6.05 -2.78 5.18
N THR A 152 -6.09 -1.61 4.56
CA THR A 152 -5.34 -1.30 3.34
C THR A 152 -4.23 -0.31 3.68
N TYR A 153 -3.43 0.09 2.69
CA TYR A 153 -2.40 1.11 2.86
C TYR A 153 -2.53 2.18 1.77
N TYR A 154 -2.38 3.44 2.18
CA TYR A 154 -2.31 4.58 1.28
C TYR A 154 -1.00 5.35 1.48
N HIS A 155 -0.63 6.11 0.46
CA HIS A 155 0.69 6.70 0.35
C HIS A 155 0.61 8.00 -0.45
N LEU A 156 1.66 8.81 -0.40
CA LEU A 156 1.75 9.96 -1.28
C LEU A 156 1.94 9.49 -2.71
N ALA A 157 1.13 10.04 -3.62
CA ALA A 157 1.38 9.89 -5.04
C ALA A 157 2.77 10.46 -5.37
N LEU A 158 3.54 9.77 -6.21
CA LEU A 158 4.86 10.21 -6.66
C LEU A 158 4.88 10.35 -8.17
N GLU A 159 5.23 11.51 -8.70
CA GLU A 159 5.21 11.74 -10.15
C GLU A 159 6.18 10.83 -10.93
N ASP A 160 7.27 10.39 -10.31
CA ASP A 160 8.17 9.38 -10.88
C ASP A 160 7.45 8.11 -11.33
N PHE A 161 6.43 7.70 -10.57
CA PHE A 161 5.64 6.51 -10.83
C PHE A 161 4.47 6.74 -11.81
N HIS A 162 4.24 7.99 -12.18
CA HIS A 162 3.17 8.41 -13.07
C HIS A 162 3.74 9.38 -14.11
N PRO A 163 4.68 8.94 -14.97
CA PRO A 163 5.21 9.78 -16.04
C PRO A 163 4.10 10.15 -17.03
N GLY A 164 4.27 11.27 -17.74
CA GLY A 164 3.36 11.66 -18.80
C GLY A 164 3.57 13.12 -19.23
N PRO A 165 2.72 13.63 -20.13
CA PRO A 165 2.71 15.02 -20.54
C PRO A 165 2.51 15.95 -19.33
N ALA A 166 3.31 17.01 -19.25
CA ALA A 166 3.20 18.01 -18.20
C ALA A 166 1.96 18.88 -18.41
N GLU A 167 1.18 19.07 -17.35
CA GLU A 167 0.04 19.97 -17.28
C GLU A 167 0.25 21.01 -16.18
N ARG A 168 -0.45 22.14 -16.29
CA ARG A 168 -0.44 23.19 -15.26
C ARG A 168 -1.12 22.66 -13.99
N ILE A 169 -0.43 22.81 -12.87
CA ILE A 169 -1.00 22.62 -11.53
C ILE A 169 -1.74 23.90 -11.18
N LEU A 170 -3.03 23.79 -10.86
CA LEU A 170 -3.88 24.95 -10.55
C LEU A 170 -4.28 24.95 -9.08
N SER A 171 -4.18 26.10 -8.42
CA SER A 171 -4.78 26.37 -7.11
C SER A 171 -6.31 26.41 -7.21
N PRO A 172 -7.05 26.34 -6.08
CA PRO A 172 -8.51 26.53 -6.08
C PRO A 172 -8.97 27.83 -6.74
N SER A 173 -8.17 28.90 -6.66
CA SER A 173 -8.44 30.20 -7.30
C SER A 173 -8.07 30.25 -8.79
N GLY A 174 -7.50 29.17 -9.35
CA GLY A 174 -7.06 29.10 -10.75
C GLY A 174 -5.64 29.62 -11.01
N GLN A 175 -4.90 30.01 -9.97
CA GLN A 175 -3.50 30.40 -10.09
C GLN A 175 -2.64 29.17 -10.42
N THR A 176 -1.63 29.34 -11.28
CA THR A 176 -0.66 28.27 -11.54
C THR A 176 0.34 28.16 -10.42
N LEU A 177 0.48 26.95 -9.89
CA LEU A 177 1.41 26.59 -8.82
C LEU A 177 2.70 25.96 -9.38
N GLY A 178 2.65 25.42 -10.59
CA GLY A 178 3.75 24.73 -11.25
C GLY A 178 3.24 23.85 -12.39
N THR A 179 4.00 22.82 -12.74
CA THR A 179 3.63 21.81 -13.72
C THR A 179 3.96 20.41 -13.24
N ALA A 180 3.12 19.44 -13.53
CA ALA A 180 3.38 18.02 -13.31
C ALA A 180 2.56 17.16 -14.28
N SER A 181 2.86 15.87 -14.38
CA SER A 181 2.17 14.99 -15.31
C SER A 181 0.66 14.87 -15.00
N ARG A 182 -0.16 14.70 -16.05
CA ARG A 182 -1.60 14.46 -15.90
C ARG A 182 -1.91 13.26 -15.01
N SER A 183 -1.25 12.13 -15.29
CA SER A 183 -1.47 10.88 -14.55
C SER A 183 -1.13 11.05 -13.08
N PHE A 184 -0.06 11.78 -12.75
CA PHE A 184 0.28 12.11 -11.36
C PHE A 184 -0.80 12.93 -10.67
N LEU A 185 -1.32 13.98 -11.31
CA LEU A 185 -2.37 14.82 -10.73
C LEU A 185 -3.66 14.03 -10.45
N GLU A 186 -4.01 13.08 -11.30
CA GLU A 186 -5.12 12.14 -11.05
C GLU A 186 -4.85 11.26 -9.84
N GLN A 187 -3.62 10.78 -9.65
CA GLN A 187 -3.26 10.02 -8.44
C GLN A 187 -3.27 10.88 -7.19
N VAL A 188 -2.85 12.15 -7.25
CA VAL A 188 -2.99 13.08 -6.12
C VAL A 188 -4.45 13.25 -5.71
N MET A 189 -5.39 13.23 -6.66
CA MET A 189 -6.82 13.26 -6.35
C MET A 189 -7.32 11.99 -5.66
N TRP A 190 -6.73 10.83 -5.98
CA TRP A 190 -7.07 9.54 -5.39
C TRP A 190 -6.47 9.35 -3.99
N GLU A 191 -5.17 9.60 -3.86
CA GLU A 191 -4.41 9.44 -2.60
C GLU A 191 -4.60 10.66 -1.66
N GLY A 192 -5.14 11.76 -2.17
CA GLY A 192 -5.35 13.02 -1.46
C GLY A 192 -4.12 13.92 -1.39
N SER A 193 -2.91 13.39 -1.52
CA SER A 193 -1.66 14.17 -1.53
C SER A 193 -0.57 13.52 -2.40
N GLY A 194 0.43 14.29 -2.84
CA GLY A 194 1.57 13.76 -3.58
C GLY A 194 2.74 14.72 -3.76
N ILE A 195 3.85 14.19 -4.28
CA ILE A 195 5.10 14.91 -4.50
C ILE A 195 5.46 14.84 -5.99
N SER A 196 5.56 16.00 -6.63
CA SER A 196 6.02 16.12 -8.02
C SER A 196 7.53 15.92 -8.14
N ARG A 197 8.04 15.69 -9.35
CA ARG A 197 9.48 15.60 -9.64
C ARG A 197 10.24 16.88 -9.30
N SER A 198 9.56 18.02 -9.37
CA SER A 198 10.12 19.32 -8.98
C SER A 198 10.18 19.52 -7.46
N GLY A 199 9.68 18.57 -6.67
CA GLY A 199 9.60 18.68 -5.21
C GLY A 199 8.34 19.38 -4.71
N LEU A 200 7.47 19.90 -5.59
CA LEU A 200 6.19 20.47 -5.16
C LEU A 200 5.34 19.41 -4.46
N ARG A 201 4.91 19.77 -3.25
CA ARG A 201 4.05 18.99 -2.36
C ARG A 201 2.60 19.46 -2.52
N LEU A 202 1.77 18.59 -3.08
CA LEU A 202 0.40 18.90 -3.50
C LEU A 202 -0.61 18.19 -2.61
N HIS A 203 -1.60 18.93 -2.15
CA HIS A 203 -2.78 18.40 -1.46
C HIS A 203 -4.02 18.65 -2.30
N TYR A 204 -4.86 17.63 -2.52
CA TYR A 204 -6.10 17.77 -3.27
C TYR A 204 -7.07 18.70 -2.53
N SER A 205 -7.60 19.71 -3.22
CA SER A 205 -8.45 20.72 -2.56
C SER A 205 -9.92 20.30 -2.41
N GLY A 206 -10.29 19.08 -2.84
CA GLY A 206 -11.69 18.66 -2.95
C GLY A 206 -12.39 19.13 -4.22
N THR A 207 -11.74 19.94 -5.06
CA THR A 207 -12.26 20.41 -6.35
C THR A 207 -11.44 19.81 -7.49
N ALA A 208 -12.10 19.25 -8.50
CA ALA A 208 -11.43 18.52 -9.59
C ALA A 208 -10.25 19.30 -10.18
N LEU A 209 -9.07 18.67 -10.18
CA LEU A 209 -7.80 19.25 -10.68
C LEU A 209 -7.44 20.60 -10.03
N ARG A 210 -7.71 20.73 -8.73
CA ARG A 210 -7.32 21.88 -7.92
C ARG A 210 -6.57 21.40 -6.69
N PHE A 211 -5.47 22.09 -6.38
CA PHE A 211 -4.50 21.65 -5.40
C PHE A 211 -4.03 22.79 -4.51
N ASN A 212 -3.78 22.50 -3.25
CA ASN A 212 -3.07 23.39 -2.34
C ASN A 212 -1.62 22.92 -2.20
N LEU A 213 -0.71 23.85 -1.92
CA LEU A 213 0.66 23.50 -1.53
C LEU A 213 0.73 23.29 -0.02
N TYR A 214 1.61 22.41 0.42
CA TYR A 214 1.97 22.27 1.82
C TYR A 214 3.50 22.33 2.00
N PRO A 215 3.99 22.84 3.14
CA PRO A 215 5.41 23.09 3.35
C PRO A 215 6.23 21.79 3.38
N GLU A 216 7.52 21.93 3.16
CA GLU A 216 8.48 20.87 3.41
C GLU A 216 8.47 20.43 4.90
N GLY A 217 8.81 19.18 5.16
CA GLY A 217 8.82 18.62 6.52
C GLY A 217 7.46 18.14 7.05
N ILE A 218 6.38 18.28 6.28
CA ILE A 218 5.09 17.64 6.61
C ILE A 218 4.71 16.66 5.49
N TRP A 219 4.04 15.57 5.84
CA TRP A 219 3.68 14.53 4.88
C TRP A 219 2.40 14.85 4.12
N GLY A 220 1.46 15.54 4.77
CA GLY A 220 0.20 15.98 4.19
C GLY A 220 -0.76 16.42 5.28
N HIS A 221 -1.94 16.89 4.87
CA HIS A 221 -3.00 17.29 5.78
C HIS A 221 -3.98 16.14 6.02
N GLY A 222 -4.39 15.95 7.27
CA GLY A 222 -5.48 15.03 7.61
C GLY A 222 -6.86 15.67 7.41
N ALA A 223 -7.92 14.90 7.66
CA ALA A 223 -9.30 15.32 7.43
C ALA A 223 -9.90 16.26 8.50
N GLY A 224 -9.17 16.55 9.59
CA GLY A 224 -9.58 17.45 10.67
C GLY A 224 -8.70 18.70 10.74
N SER A 225 -9.27 19.82 11.18
CA SER A 225 -8.54 21.08 11.30
C SER A 225 -7.32 20.91 12.21
N GLY A 226 -6.14 21.28 11.71
CA GLY A 226 -4.88 21.21 12.46
C GLY A 226 -4.23 19.82 12.54
N PHE A 227 -4.79 18.78 11.92
CA PHE A 227 -4.16 17.46 11.87
C PHE A 227 -3.30 17.25 10.63
N LYS A 228 -2.20 16.51 10.81
CA LYS A 228 -1.31 16.03 9.75
C LYS A 228 -1.41 14.51 9.66
N VAL A 229 -1.04 13.99 8.50
CA VAL A 229 -0.74 12.57 8.35
C VAL A 229 0.72 12.31 8.71
N TYR A 230 0.99 11.17 9.32
CA TYR A 230 2.31 10.76 9.77
C TYR A 230 2.55 9.31 9.34
N PRO A 231 3.65 9.00 8.64
CA PRO A 231 3.94 7.64 8.21
C PRO A 231 3.86 6.67 9.39
N TYR A 232 3.15 5.58 9.18
CA TYR A 232 2.94 4.52 10.17
C TYR A 232 2.24 4.98 11.45
N ARG A 233 1.68 6.18 11.49
CA ARG A 233 1.01 6.73 12.68
C ARG A 233 -0.37 7.27 12.37
N THR A 234 -0.80 7.26 11.11
CA THR A 234 -2.12 7.75 10.71
C THR A 234 -2.95 6.64 10.09
N ILE A 235 -4.22 6.58 10.52
CA ILE A 235 -5.25 5.76 9.89
C ILE A 235 -6.34 6.67 9.32
N ALA A 236 -6.74 6.39 8.09
CA ALA A 236 -7.95 6.90 7.48
C ALA A 236 -9.10 5.91 7.70
N LEU A 237 -10.28 6.46 7.95
CA LEU A 237 -11.44 5.68 8.38
C LEU A 237 -12.76 6.24 7.84
N ASN A 238 -13.80 5.40 7.90
CA ASN A 238 -15.16 5.81 7.62
C ASN A 238 -15.70 6.64 8.78
N PHE A 239 -15.85 7.96 8.57
CA PHE A 239 -16.22 8.88 9.64
C PHE A 239 -17.55 8.53 10.35
N PRO A 240 -18.68 8.30 9.65
CA PRO A 240 -19.92 7.90 10.30
C PRO A 240 -19.80 6.60 11.12
N ALA A 241 -19.08 5.60 10.63
CA ALA A 241 -18.89 4.34 11.34
C ALA A 241 -18.01 4.52 12.59
N PHE A 242 -16.95 5.31 12.47
CA PHE A 242 -16.06 5.58 13.60
C PHE A 242 -16.76 6.32 14.73
N CYS A 243 -17.62 7.30 14.43
CA CYS A 243 -18.49 7.94 15.43
C CYS A 243 -19.34 6.90 16.18
N ARG A 244 -19.94 5.93 15.47
CA ARG A 244 -20.73 4.86 16.11
C ARG A 244 -19.86 3.94 16.97
N ALA A 245 -18.68 3.55 16.49
CA ALA A 245 -17.73 2.72 17.23
C ALA A 245 -17.27 3.38 18.53
N LEU A 246 -17.15 4.71 18.54
CA LEU A 246 -16.85 5.51 19.74
C LEU A 246 -18.08 5.76 20.64
N GLY A 247 -19.27 5.26 20.27
CA GLY A 247 -20.50 5.49 21.03
C GLY A 247 -20.95 6.94 21.05
N MET A 248 -20.62 7.72 20.01
CA MET A 248 -20.98 9.13 19.90
C MET A 248 -22.46 9.30 19.55
N PRO A 249 -23.13 10.39 20.00
CA PRO A 249 -24.51 10.67 19.67
C PRO A 249 -24.72 10.94 18.17
N ALA A 250 -25.98 10.90 17.74
CA ALA A 250 -26.38 11.34 16.40
C ALA A 250 -25.93 12.80 16.17
N GLY A 251 -25.30 13.08 15.03
CA GLY A 251 -24.74 14.41 14.72
C GLY A 251 -23.29 14.63 15.16
N CYS A 252 -22.57 13.57 15.53
CA CYS A 252 -21.11 13.58 15.73
C CYS A 252 -20.37 14.40 14.66
N ARG A 253 -19.50 15.33 15.08
CA ARG A 253 -18.70 16.19 14.18
C ARG A 253 -17.27 15.68 14.09
N LYS A 254 -16.57 16.04 13.00
CA LYS A 254 -15.16 15.65 12.78
C LYS A 254 -14.27 16.05 13.95
N ASP A 255 -14.39 17.27 14.44
CA ASP A 255 -13.56 17.77 15.54
C ASP A 255 -13.72 16.96 16.82
N ASP A 256 -14.87 16.30 17.02
CA ASP A 256 -15.14 15.51 18.22
C ASP A 256 -14.36 14.18 18.22
N VAL A 257 -14.05 13.60 17.05
CA VAL A 257 -13.47 12.24 16.93
C VAL A 257 -12.16 12.13 16.14
N ILE A 258 -11.91 13.03 15.18
CA ILE A 258 -10.68 13.03 14.37
C ILE A 258 -9.49 13.45 15.22
N GLY A 259 -8.48 12.61 15.31
CA GLY A 259 -7.37 12.77 16.24
C GLY A 259 -7.46 11.89 17.48
N THR A 260 -8.47 11.02 17.57
CA THR A 260 -8.50 10.00 18.62
C THR A 260 -7.28 9.08 18.50
N LEU A 261 -6.61 8.86 19.63
CA LEU A 261 -5.52 7.89 19.75
C LEU A 261 -6.10 6.47 19.72
N VAL A 262 -5.55 5.64 18.83
CA VAL A 262 -5.96 4.25 18.62
C VAL A 262 -4.76 3.34 18.87
N TYR A 263 -5.00 2.19 19.49
CA TYR A 263 -4.01 1.13 19.68
C TYR A 263 -4.42 -0.13 18.92
N ILE A 264 -3.43 -0.71 18.23
CA ILE A 264 -3.56 -1.95 17.47
C ILE A 264 -2.54 -2.97 18.03
N PRO A 265 -2.96 -3.88 18.93
CA PRO A 265 -2.06 -4.79 19.63
C PRO A 265 -1.33 -5.75 18.69
N GLU A 266 -1.96 -6.17 17.58
CA GLU A 266 -1.34 -7.06 16.60
C GLU A 266 -0.10 -6.42 15.98
N ILE A 267 -0.07 -5.09 15.81
CA ILE A 267 1.10 -4.38 15.28
C ILE A 267 2.21 -4.32 16.34
N ALA A 268 1.87 -4.00 17.60
CA ALA A 268 2.83 -3.98 18.70
C ALA A 268 3.47 -5.36 18.95
N ALA A 269 2.66 -6.43 18.89
CA ALA A 269 3.09 -7.80 19.12
C ALA A 269 4.10 -8.31 18.07
N ARG A 270 4.04 -7.78 16.85
CA ARG A 270 4.97 -8.16 15.76
C ARG A 270 6.37 -7.59 15.90
N GLN A 271 6.58 -6.63 16.80
CA GLN A 271 7.89 -6.00 17.04
C GLN A 271 8.53 -5.47 15.74
N ILE A 272 7.71 -4.82 14.91
CA ILE A 272 8.10 -4.36 13.57
C ILE A 272 9.15 -3.26 13.69
N ARG A 273 10.29 -3.45 13.01
CA ARG A 273 11.39 -2.46 12.99
C ARG A 273 11.10 -1.34 12.00
N MET A 274 11.27 -0.12 12.49
CA MET A 274 11.03 1.11 11.76
C MET A 274 12.31 1.63 11.11
N SER A 275 12.20 2.64 10.23
CA SER A 275 13.34 3.18 9.48
C SER A 275 14.43 3.80 10.36
N ASP A 276 14.07 4.28 11.56
CA ASP A 276 14.99 4.80 12.58
C ASP A 276 15.56 3.71 13.51
N GLY A 277 15.23 2.44 13.26
CA GLY A 277 15.63 1.29 14.09
C GLY A 277 14.74 1.04 15.32
N SER A 278 13.80 1.95 15.62
CA SER A 278 12.82 1.76 16.69
C SER A 278 11.86 0.61 16.38
N THR A 279 11.13 0.16 17.39
CA THR A 279 10.05 -0.82 17.22
C THR A 279 8.70 -0.09 17.22
N HIS A 280 7.83 -0.45 16.28
CA HIS A 280 6.47 0.10 16.26
C HIS A 280 5.68 -0.33 17.51
N ASP A 281 5.17 0.65 18.26
CA ASP A 281 4.49 0.41 19.55
C ASP A 281 2.98 0.13 19.43
N GLY A 282 2.45 0.12 18.21
CA GLY A 282 1.03 -0.17 17.90
C GLY A 282 0.08 1.02 18.02
N PHE A 283 0.57 2.22 18.36
CA PHE A 283 -0.26 3.42 18.44
C PHE A 283 -0.39 4.15 17.10
N PHE A 284 -1.60 4.60 16.81
CA PHE A 284 -1.98 5.35 15.63
C PHE A 284 -2.92 6.49 16.00
N CYS A 285 -3.09 7.42 15.08
CA CYS A 285 -4.02 8.52 15.15
C CYS A 285 -5.06 8.41 14.04
N ALA A 286 -6.32 8.47 14.44
CA ALA A 286 -7.48 8.60 13.57
C ALA A 286 -7.57 10.01 12.96
N ASN A 287 -6.55 10.44 12.19
CA ASN A 287 -6.41 11.82 11.72
C ASN A 287 -7.05 12.07 10.35
N ASP A 288 -7.48 11.02 9.65
CA ASP A 288 -7.88 11.10 8.26
C ASP A 288 -9.17 10.34 7.98
N THR A 289 -9.79 10.63 6.84
CA THR A 289 -11.06 10.02 6.42
C THR A 289 -11.05 9.72 4.94
N GLY A 290 -11.58 8.57 4.56
CA GLY A 290 -11.83 8.25 3.16
C GLY A 290 -13.31 8.24 2.83
N SER A 291 -13.61 8.22 1.53
CA SER A 291 -14.98 8.02 1.07
C SER A 291 -15.51 6.66 1.54
N PRO A 292 -16.77 6.58 2.01
CA PRO A 292 -17.42 5.32 2.39
C PRO A 292 -17.44 4.24 1.30
N ASN A 293 -17.28 4.65 0.03
CA ASN A 293 -17.21 3.74 -1.11
C ASN A 293 -15.90 2.95 -1.16
N TYR A 294 -14.83 3.48 -0.56
CA TYR A 294 -13.48 2.88 -0.58
C TYR A 294 -13.06 2.41 0.82
N ILE A 295 -13.32 3.21 1.85
CA ILE A 295 -13.14 2.85 3.25
C ILE A 295 -14.52 2.56 3.86
N ARG A 296 -14.87 1.27 3.92
CA ARG A 296 -16.12 0.79 4.55
C ARG A 296 -16.05 0.92 6.07
N ASP A 297 -17.18 0.68 6.72
CA ASP A 297 -17.38 0.85 8.17
C ASP A 297 -16.31 0.17 9.05
N ASP A 298 -15.84 -1.00 8.62
CA ASP A 298 -14.91 -1.91 9.29
C ASP A 298 -13.54 -1.99 8.56
N ARG A 299 -13.21 -0.96 7.78
CA ARG A 299 -11.91 -0.85 7.12
C ARG A 299 -11.16 0.36 7.61
N ILE A 300 -9.85 0.21 7.63
CA ILE A 300 -8.92 1.30 7.83
C ILE A 300 -7.93 1.32 6.68
N ASP A 301 -7.41 2.50 6.40
CA ASP A 301 -6.32 2.69 5.46
C ASP A 301 -5.15 3.31 6.21
N ILE A 302 -4.01 2.62 6.28
CA ILE A 302 -2.86 3.07 7.07
C ILE A 302 -1.93 3.88 6.18
N PHE A 303 -1.59 5.09 6.60
CA PHE A 303 -0.67 5.95 5.87
C PHE A 303 0.77 5.47 6.03
N VAL A 304 1.45 5.18 4.92
CA VAL A 304 2.84 4.65 4.94
C VAL A 304 3.87 5.62 4.36
N GLY A 305 3.50 6.89 4.21
CA GLY A 305 4.39 7.90 3.64
C GLY A 305 4.52 7.76 2.13
N THR A 306 5.72 7.50 1.63
CA THR A 306 5.99 7.28 0.18
C THR A 306 6.32 5.82 -0.15
N HIS A 307 6.22 4.93 0.83
CA HIS A 307 6.34 3.49 0.60
C HIS A 307 5.10 2.92 -0.10
N GLY A 308 5.23 1.71 -0.67
CA GLY A 308 4.17 1.08 -1.44
C GLY A 308 2.92 0.75 -0.62
N GLY A 309 1.74 0.95 -1.22
CA GLY A 309 0.44 0.71 -0.60
C GLY A 309 -0.08 -0.74 -0.66
N GLY A 310 0.76 -1.75 -0.91
CA GLY A 310 0.29 -3.14 -1.01
C GLY A 310 -0.58 -3.45 -2.24
N ASN A 311 -0.54 -2.61 -3.28
CA ASN A 311 -1.27 -2.84 -4.52
C ASN A 311 -0.68 -4.06 -5.26
N PRO A 312 -1.42 -5.18 -5.39
CA PRO A 312 -0.89 -6.42 -5.93
C PRO A 312 -0.61 -6.34 -7.45
N TYR A 313 -1.03 -5.26 -8.11
CA TYR A 313 -0.83 -5.04 -9.54
C TYR A 313 0.41 -4.19 -9.88
N LEU A 314 1.31 -4.00 -8.92
CA LEU A 314 2.61 -3.36 -9.12
C LEU A 314 3.74 -4.39 -8.94
N PRO A 315 4.97 -4.14 -9.43
CA PRO A 315 6.10 -5.03 -9.14
C PRO A 315 6.39 -5.12 -7.63
N PRO A 316 6.97 -6.23 -7.11
CA PRO A 316 7.23 -6.41 -5.68
C PRO A 316 7.95 -5.22 -5.00
N ALA A 317 8.91 -4.60 -5.69
CA ALA A 317 9.64 -3.41 -5.22
C ALA A 317 8.73 -2.21 -4.89
N ARG A 318 7.52 -2.15 -5.46
CA ARG A 318 6.53 -1.10 -5.27
C ARG A 318 5.32 -1.52 -4.43
N GLN A 319 5.23 -2.80 -4.04
CA GLN A 319 4.12 -3.29 -3.22
C GLN A 319 4.40 -3.14 -1.72
N ALA A 320 5.65 -3.25 -1.32
CA ALA A 320 6.01 -3.41 0.09
C ALA A 320 6.09 -2.08 0.86
N ASN A 321 5.87 -2.21 2.16
CA ASN A 321 6.17 -1.21 3.19
C ASN A 321 6.55 -1.96 4.49
N LEU A 322 7.01 -1.23 5.51
CA LEU A 322 7.49 -1.83 6.76
C LEU A 322 6.45 -2.67 7.51
N LEU A 323 5.16 -2.32 7.45
CA LEU A 323 4.09 -3.10 8.10
C LEU A 323 3.82 -4.41 7.37
N ILE A 324 3.77 -4.38 6.02
CA ILE A 324 3.66 -5.60 5.21
C ILE A 324 4.87 -6.51 5.45
N ALA A 325 6.08 -5.96 5.43
CA ALA A 325 7.30 -6.72 5.71
C ALA A 325 7.33 -7.29 7.14
N GLY A 326 6.71 -6.59 8.10
CA GLY A 326 6.49 -7.04 9.47
C GLY A 326 5.36 -8.07 9.64
N GLY A 327 4.72 -8.51 8.54
CA GLY A 327 3.68 -9.55 8.56
C GLY A 327 2.26 -9.03 8.82
N ILE A 328 2.01 -7.73 8.65
CA ILE A 328 0.66 -7.17 8.65
C ILE A 328 0.09 -7.21 7.23
N GLU A 329 -0.70 -8.25 6.96
CA GLU A 329 -1.33 -8.44 5.66
C GLU A 329 -2.38 -7.37 5.37
N ASN A 330 -2.40 -6.83 4.15
CA ASN A 330 -3.51 -6.00 3.68
C ASN A 330 -4.63 -6.82 3.03
N LEU A 331 -5.80 -6.19 2.98
CA LEU A 331 -6.81 -6.57 2.02
C LEU A 331 -6.34 -6.32 0.59
N VAL A 332 -6.63 -7.30 -0.27
CA VAL A 332 -6.42 -7.23 -1.72
C VAL A 332 -7.73 -7.57 -2.44
N PRO A 333 -7.93 -7.12 -3.69
CA PRO A 333 -9.16 -7.39 -4.43
C PRO A 333 -9.58 -8.88 -4.52
N ALA A 334 -8.64 -9.82 -4.45
CA ALA A 334 -8.95 -11.25 -4.48
C ALA A 334 -9.57 -11.80 -3.19
N ASP A 335 -9.58 -11.03 -2.09
CA ASP A 335 -10.23 -11.40 -0.82
C ASP A 335 -11.77 -11.40 -0.93
N TRP A 336 -12.32 -10.83 -2.01
CA TRP A 336 -13.71 -11.04 -2.42
C TRP A 336 -13.76 -12.14 -3.47
N ARG A 337 -14.50 -13.23 -3.22
CA ARG A 337 -14.56 -14.37 -4.13
C ARG A 337 -15.65 -14.25 -5.18
N LEU A 338 -16.67 -13.42 -4.97
CA LEU A 338 -17.79 -13.31 -5.90
C LEU A 338 -17.91 -11.90 -6.50
N TRP A 339 -17.87 -11.85 -7.82
CA TRP A 339 -17.95 -10.64 -8.62
C TRP A 339 -18.87 -10.89 -9.81
N THR A 340 -19.76 -9.95 -10.12
CA THR A 340 -20.66 -10.02 -11.29
C THR A 340 -20.10 -9.28 -12.50
N ALA A 341 -19.19 -8.34 -12.26
CA ALA A 341 -18.41 -7.63 -13.28
C ALA A 341 -17.03 -7.28 -12.73
N ASP A 342 -16.13 -6.82 -13.61
CA ASP A 342 -14.72 -6.54 -13.31
C ASP A 342 -14.46 -5.65 -12.09
N ASN A 343 -15.43 -4.79 -11.73
CA ASN A 343 -15.33 -3.87 -10.60
C ASN A 343 -16.56 -3.97 -9.68
N THR A 344 -17.43 -4.98 -9.85
CA THR A 344 -18.68 -5.13 -9.09
C THR A 344 -18.64 -6.37 -8.21
N ARG A 345 -18.49 -6.15 -6.92
CA ARG A 345 -18.47 -7.19 -5.86
C ARG A 345 -19.89 -7.58 -5.48
N VAL A 346 -20.09 -8.86 -5.17
CA VAL A 346 -21.25 -9.32 -4.41
C VAL A 346 -20.87 -9.35 -2.94
N TRP A 347 -21.71 -8.73 -2.11
CA TRP A 347 -21.52 -8.67 -0.67
C TRP A 347 -22.40 -9.70 0.00
N CYS A 348 -21.91 -10.28 1.09
CA CYS A 348 -22.73 -11.13 1.93
C CYS A 348 -23.79 -10.30 2.66
N ASP A 349 -24.93 -10.94 2.94
CA ASP A 349 -25.87 -10.43 3.93
C ASP A 349 -25.16 -10.33 5.30
N ARG A 350 -25.34 -9.20 6.00
CA ARG A 350 -24.74 -8.97 7.32
C ARG A 350 -25.11 -10.05 8.34
N SER A 351 -26.30 -10.63 8.25
CA SER A 351 -26.76 -11.73 9.11
C SER A 351 -26.00 -13.04 8.90
N ARG A 352 -25.24 -13.17 7.80
CA ARG A 352 -24.45 -14.35 7.43
C ARG A 352 -22.94 -14.11 7.54
N LEU A 353 -22.54 -12.98 8.08
CA LEU A 353 -21.15 -12.71 8.40
C LEU A 353 -20.83 -13.30 9.78
N PRO A 354 -19.57 -13.70 10.02
CA PRO A 354 -19.13 -14.07 11.37
C PRO A 354 -19.44 -12.93 12.34
N ASN A 355 -19.80 -13.29 13.58
CA ASN A 355 -19.86 -12.33 14.67
C ASN A 355 -18.51 -11.60 14.78
N ASP A 356 -18.53 -10.32 15.18
CA ASP A 356 -17.36 -9.45 15.20
C ASP A 356 -16.13 -10.13 15.86
N GLY A 357 -15.12 -10.44 15.04
CA GLY A 357 -13.87 -11.09 15.47
C GLY A 357 -13.89 -12.62 15.59
N ALA A 358 -15.02 -13.29 15.36
CA ALA A 358 -15.06 -14.74 15.37
C ALA A 358 -14.41 -15.33 14.10
N ALA A 359 -13.83 -16.52 14.25
CA ALA A 359 -13.49 -17.32 13.08
C ALA A 359 -14.79 -17.74 12.35
N PRO A 360 -14.78 -17.84 11.01
CA PRO A 360 -15.95 -18.28 10.24
C PRO A 360 -16.40 -19.68 10.64
N ARG A 361 -17.72 -19.90 10.62
CA ARG A 361 -18.38 -21.16 10.96
C ARG A 361 -19.11 -21.76 9.75
N ALA A 362 -19.50 -23.03 9.86
CA ALA A 362 -20.36 -23.65 8.87
C ALA A 362 -21.69 -22.88 8.75
N GLY A 363 -22.07 -22.51 7.54
CA GLY A 363 -23.26 -21.71 7.23
C GLY A 363 -22.98 -20.22 6.98
N ASP A 364 -21.84 -19.72 7.45
CA ASP A 364 -21.38 -18.36 7.14
C ASP A 364 -21.15 -18.22 5.64
N CYS A 365 -21.27 -16.99 5.17
CA CYS A 365 -21.10 -16.66 3.79
C CYS A 365 -19.63 -16.81 3.35
N THR A 366 -19.35 -17.42 2.19
CA THR A 366 -17.99 -17.87 1.84
C THR A 366 -17.24 -16.97 0.85
N HIS A 367 -17.81 -15.84 0.46
CA HIS A 367 -17.27 -15.03 -0.65
C HIS A 367 -16.88 -13.59 -0.29
N ASP A 368 -16.98 -13.22 0.99
CA ASP A 368 -16.66 -11.89 1.48
C ASP A 368 -15.38 -11.94 2.34
N TYR A 369 -14.62 -10.86 2.37
CA TYR A 369 -13.33 -10.79 3.07
C TYR A 369 -13.45 -11.06 4.58
N HIS A 370 -14.62 -10.79 5.18
CA HIS A 370 -14.88 -11.12 6.58
C HIS A 370 -14.69 -12.63 6.86
N THR A 371 -14.93 -13.49 5.86
CA THR A 371 -14.72 -14.93 5.97
C THR A 371 -13.47 -15.42 5.27
N VAL A 372 -13.17 -14.87 4.10
CA VAL A 372 -12.05 -15.30 3.26
C VAL A 372 -10.71 -14.84 3.82
N ALA A 373 -10.68 -13.65 4.42
CA ALA A 373 -9.51 -12.97 4.94
C ALA A 373 -9.66 -12.65 6.42
N TRP A 374 -10.40 -13.48 7.18
CA TRP A 374 -10.69 -13.26 8.60
C TRP A 374 -9.43 -13.08 9.45
N GLN A 375 -8.36 -13.78 9.08
CA GLN A 375 -7.06 -13.77 9.74
C GLN A 375 -6.29 -12.45 9.55
N LYS A 376 -6.69 -11.61 8.57
CA LYS A 376 -6.05 -10.31 8.30
C LYS A 376 -6.61 -9.17 9.14
N ARG A 377 -7.60 -9.45 9.99
CA ARG A 377 -8.24 -8.43 10.83
C ARG A 377 -7.27 -7.91 11.90
N LEU A 378 -7.53 -6.69 12.34
CA LEU A 378 -6.81 -5.98 13.39
C LEU A 378 -7.82 -5.50 14.42
N SER A 379 -7.50 -5.68 15.70
CA SER A 379 -8.33 -5.20 16.80
C SER A 379 -7.98 -3.74 17.08
N LEU A 380 -8.97 -2.86 17.16
CA LEU A 380 -8.74 -1.44 17.45
C LEU A 380 -9.27 -1.08 18.83
N PHE A 381 -8.48 -0.33 19.59
CA PHE A 381 -8.85 0.16 20.92
C PHE A 381 -8.65 1.67 21.00
N ALA A 382 -9.57 2.37 21.65
CA ALA A 382 -9.41 3.78 22.00
C ALA A 382 -9.44 3.98 23.52
N PHE A 383 -8.75 5.01 24.00
CA PHE A 383 -8.59 5.27 25.43
C PHE A 383 -9.37 6.51 25.82
N ARG A 384 -9.96 6.48 27.01
CA ARG A 384 -10.67 7.62 27.60
C ARG A 384 -9.87 8.19 28.77
N LYS A 385 -9.93 9.50 28.92
CA LYS A 385 -9.45 10.25 30.09
C LYS A 385 -10.41 10.03 31.26
N SER A 386 -9.97 10.40 32.47
CA SER A 386 -10.83 10.38 33.68
C SER A 386 -12.13 11.20 33.54
N GLY A 387 -12.18 12.19 32.64
CA GLY A 387 -13.38 12.96 32.31
C GLY A 387 -14.26 12.36 31.20
N GLY A 388 -14.01 11.12 30.76
CA GLY A 388 -14.80 10.42 29.74
C GLY A 388 -14.50 10.77 28.28
N ALA A 389 -13.81 11.88 28.03
CA ALA A 389 -13.32 12.26 26.69
C ALA A 389 -12.21 11.33 26.20
N TYR A 390 -12.13 11.11 24.88
CA TYR A 390 -11.08 10.29 24.29
C TYR A 390 -9.69 10.96 24.38
N VAL A 391 -8.64 10.16 24.52
CA VAL A 391 -7.25 10.61 24.43
C VAL A 391 -6.98 11.05 22.99
N ARG A 392 -6.34 12.21 22.84
CA ARG A 392 -6.10 12.82 21.54
C ARG A 392 -4.63 12.85 21.18
N CYS A 393 -4.39 12.68 19.89
CA CYS A 393 -3.10 12.89 19.29
C CYS A 393 -2.77 14.39 19.19
N ALA A 394 -1.48 14.69 19.02
CA ALA A 394 -1.00 16.04 18.82
C ALA A 394 -1.67 16.69 17.60
N THR A 395 -2.29 17.83 17.84
CA THR A 395 -2.62 18.81 16.81
C THR A 395 -1.38 19.65 16.51
N ASN A 396 -1.36 20.31 15.36
CA ASN A 396 -0.39 21.38 15.15
C ASN A 396 -0.59 22.49 16.18
N PRO A 397 0.47 23.21 16.59
CA PRO A 397 0.30 24.59 17.04
C PRO A 397 -0.52 25.28 15.93
N GLN A 398 -1.65 25.89 16.29
CA GLN A 398 -2.40 26.68 15.31
C GLN A 398 -1.40 27.64 14.66
N ALA A 399 -1.31 27.63 13.33
CA ALA A 399 -0.67 28.74 12.65
C ALA A 399 -1.42 30.00 13.11
N PRO A 400 -0.69 31.05 13.54
CA PRO A 400 -1.29 32.24 14.14
C PRO A 400 -2.35 32.90 13.27
#